data_AF-A0A1F6RI39-F1
#
_entry.id   AF-A0A1F6RI39-F1
#
_cell.length_a   1.000
_cell.length_b   1.000
_cell.length_c   1.000
_cell.angle_alpha   90.00
_cell.angle_beta   90.00
_cell.angle_gamma   90.00
#
_symmetry.space_group_name_H-M   'P 1'
#
loop_
_entity.id
_entity.type
_entity.pdbx_description
1 polymer ?
#
loop_
_entity_poly.entity_id
_entity_poly.type
_entity_poly.pdbx_seq_one_letter_code
_entity_poly.pdbx_strand_id
1 'polypeptide(L)' 'MTSRRKYMGADIDQVLNGELDIEKFCATRSVSPRTAYVWCLERAKTEEEREKVKKWMKDYNEKGIGLL' A
#
# COMPACT_ATOMS: atom_id res chain seq x y z
N MET A 1 20.31 -13.91 -10.71
CA MET A 1 19.98 -12.56 -10.19
C MET A 1 18.53 -12.53 -9.71
N THR A 2 18.32 -12.80 -8.43
CA THR A 2 17.01 -12.81 -7.74
C THR A 2 16.66 -11.41 -7.24
N SER A 3 16.56 -10.43 -8.15
CA SER A 3 16.43 -9.02 -7.79
C SER A 3 15.00 -8.56 -7.51
N ARG A 4 13.96 -9.41 -7.68
CA ARG A 4 12.55 -9.00 -7.48
C ARG A 4 12.10 -8.94 -6.01
N ARG A 5 12.77 -9.60 -5.07
CA ARG A 5 12.34 -9.64 -3.65
C ARG A 5 12.83 -8.46 -2.81
N LYS A 6 13.95 -7.82 -3.16
CA LYS A 6 14.53 -6.72 -2.35
C LYS A 6 13.65 -5.46 -2.32
N TYR A 7 12.91 -5.19 -3.40
CA TYR A 7 12.10 -3.98 -3.48
C TYR A 7 10.79 -4.06 -2.67
N MET A 8 10.29 -5.26 -2.37
CA MET A 8 8.97 -5.41 -1.72
C MET A 8 8.92 -4.97 -0.26
N GLY A 9 10.08 -4.98 0.43
CA GLY A 9 10.16 -4.47 1.80
C GLY A 9 10.11 -2.95 1.81
N ALA A 10 10.95 -2.31 0.99
CA ALA A 10 11.07 -0.85 0.93
C ALA A 10 9.75 -0.16 0.57
N ASP A 11 8.97 -0.68 -0.37
CA ASP A 11 7.69 -0.07 -0.75
C ASP A 11 6.69 -0.05 0.43
N ILE A 12 6.71 -1.06 1.30
CA ILE A 12 5.77 -1.16 2.42
C ILE A 12 6.19 -0.25 3.56
N ASP A 13 7.49 -0.13 3.85
CA ASP A 13 7.99 0.91 4.76
C ASP A 13 7.56 2.30 4.28
N GLN A 14 7.64 2.59 2.98
CA GLN A 14 7.16 3.86 2.43
C GLN A 14 5.65 4.04 2.55
N VAL A 15 4.84 2.99 2.37
CA VAL A 15 3.39 3.03 2.62
C VAL A 15 3.09 3.29 4.10
N LEU A 16 3.81 2.62 5.00
CA LEU A 16 3.65 2.78 6.45
C LEU A 16 4.11 4.15 6.96
N ASN A 17 5.11 4.76 6.31
CA ASN A 17 5.53 6.13 6.55
C ASN A 17 4.62 7.17 5.86
N GLY A 18 3.67 6.74 5.01
CA GLY A 18 2.80 7.63 4.24
C GLY A 18 3.52 8.35 3.08
N GLU A 19 4.68 7.87 2.67
CA GLU A 19 5.51 8.42 1.60
C GLU A 19 5.10 7.90 0.21
N LEU A 20 4.32 6.80 0.15
CA LEU A 20 3.91 6.14 -1.08
C LEU A 20 2.39 5.98 -1.16
N ASP A 21 1.76 6.64 -2.14
CA ASP A 21 0.32 6.49 -2.44
C ASP A 21 -0.03 5.13 -3.06
N ILE A 22 -1.29 4.68 -2.87
CA ILE A 22 -1.83 3.46 -3.47
C ILE A 22 -1.65 3.44 -4.98
N GLU A 23 -1.92 4.56 -5.67
CA GLU A 23 -1.82 4.63 -7.12
C GLU A 23 -0.39 4.41 -7.61
N LYS A 24 0.59 5.04 -6.95
CA LYS A 24 2.02 4.86 -7.28
C LYS A 24 2.48 3.45 -6.98
N PHE A 25 2.04 2.87 -5.86
CA PHE A 25 2.33 1.48 -5.54
C PHE A 25 1.75 0.53 -6.59
N CYS A 26 0.49 0.73 -6.97
CA CYS A 26 -0.22 -0.07 -7.96
C CYS A 26 0.43 0.05 -9.34
N ALA A 27 0.81 1.26 -9.77
CA ALA A 27 1.51 1.50 -11.02
C ALA A 27 2.88 0.82 -11.06
N THR A 28 3.67 0.97 -9.99
CA THR A 28 5.02 0.40 -9.87
C THR A 28 5.01 -1.13 -9.86
N ARG A 29 4.00 -1.72 -9.22
CA ARG A 29 3.87 -3.17 -9.07
C ARG A 29 2.96 -3.83 -10.10
N SER A 30 2.27 -3.05 -10.92
CA SER A 30 1.23 -3.50 -11.84
C SER A 30 0.21 -4.42 -11.14
N VAL A 31 -0.28 -3.98 -9.97
CA VAL A 31 -1.27 -4.71 -9.16
C VAL A 31 -2.49 -3.83 -8.90
N SER A 32 -3.63 -4.45 -8.60
CA SER A 32 -4.84 -3.74 -8.21
C SER A 32 -4.74 -3.17 -6.79
N PRO A 33 -5.45 -2.07 -6.47
CA PRO A 33 -5.51 -1.48 -5.13
C PRO A 33 -5.85 -2.49 -4.03
N ARG A 34 -6.79 -3.40 -4.33
CA ARG A 34 -7.18 -4.49 -3.42
C ARG A 34 -6.01 -5.43 -3.11
N THR A 35 -5.22 -5.79 -4.11
CA THR A 35 -4.04 -6.65 -3.93
C THR A 35 -2.94 -5.94 -3.16
N ALA A 36 -2.69 -4.67 -3.47
CA ALA A 36 -1.75 -3.83 -2.72
C ALA A 36 -2.14 -3.74 -1.23
N TYR A 37 -3.43 -3.51 -0.94
CA TYR A 37 -3.96 -3.46 0.42
C TYR A 37 -3.74 -4.77 1.18
N VAL A 38 -4.08 -5.92 0.57
CA VAL A 38 -3.88 -7.23 1.20
C VAL A 38 -2.40 -7.49 1.48
N TRP A 39 -1.51 -7.20 0.52
CA TRP A 39 -0.07 -7.38 0.71
C TRP A 39 0.52 -6.54 1.85
N CYS A 40 0.05 -5.29 1.99
CA CYS A 40 0.49 -4.42 3.07
C CYS A 40 -0.08 -4.89 4.42
N LEU A 41 -1.34 -5.35 4.45
CA LEU A 41 -1.95 -5.92 5.65
C LEU A 41 -1.28 -7.20 6.13
N GLU A 42 -0.93 -8.11 5.23
CA GLU A 42 -0.24 -9.36 5.58
C GLU A 42 1.15 -9.12 6.17
N ARG A 43 1.76 -7.97 5.86
CA ARG A 43 3.07 -7.58 6.37
C ARG A 43 3.04 -6.68 7.60
N ALA A 44 1.92 -6.00 7.84
CA ALA A 44 1.69 -5.24 9.06
C ALA A 44 1.64 -6.20 10.27
N LYS A 45 2.70 -6.18 11.08
CA LYS A 45 2.87 -7.06 12.24
C LYS A 45 2.21 -6.49 13.48
N THR A 46 2.13 -5.16 13.56
CA THR A 46 1.54 -4.42 14.66
C THR A 46 0.16 -3.88 14.30
N GLU A 47 -0.63 -3.57 15.32
CA GLU A 47 -1.94 -2.95 15.12
C GLU A 47 -1.82 -1.56 14.49
N GLU A 48 -0.82 -0.78 14.89
CA GLU A 48 -0.57 0.56 14.34
C GLU A 48 -0.27 0.52 12.84
N GLU A 49 0.55 -0.43 12.38
CA GLU A 49 0.81 -0.63 10.94
C GLU A 49 -0.48 -1.00 10.19
N ARG A 50 -1.33 -1.84 10.78
CA ARG A 50 -2.62 -2.22 10.18
C ARG A 50 -3.55 -1.02 10.07
N GLU A 51 -3.58 -0.14 11.08
CA GLU A 51 -4.35 1.10 11.03
C GLU A 51 -3.85 2.05 9.95
N LYS A 52 -2.52 2.19 9.79
CA LYS A 52 -1.91 2.97 8.70
C LYS A 52 -2.32 2.43 7.33
N VAL A 53 -2.25 1.11 7.12
CA VAL A 53 -2.68 0.47 5.86
C VAL A 53 -4.18 0.62 5.61
N LYS A 54 -5.02 0.53 6.65
CA LYS A 54 -6.46 0.81 6.55
C LYS A 54 -6.73 2.26 6.15
N LYS A 55 -6.05 3.21 6.78
CA LYS A 55 -6.17 4.64 6.46
C LYS A 55 -5.72 4.93 5.03
N TRP A 56 -4.65 4.28 4.58
CA TRP A 56 -4.15 4.36 3.21
C TRP A 56 -5.19 3.92 2.17
N MET A 57 -5.87 2.80 2.41
CA MET A 57 -6.98 2.33 1.56
C MET A 57 -8.21 3.24 1.64
N LYS A 58 -8.50 3.77 2.82
CA LYS A 58 -9.60 4.71 3.01
C LYS A 58 -9.37 6.02 2.24
N ASP A 59 -8.17 6.59 2.31
CA ASP A 59 -7.79 7.82 1.61
C ASP A 59 -7.93 7.67 0.09
N TYR A 60 -7.47 6.54 -0.47
CA TYR A 60 -7.68 6.20 -1.87
C TYR A 60 -9.18 6.08 -2.23
N ASN A 61 -9.97 5.46 -1.37
CA ASN A 61 -11.41 5.31 -1.60
C ASN A 61 -12.14 6.66 -1.49
N GLU A 62 -11.75 7.53 -0.56
CA GLU A 62 -12.30 8.88 -0.42
C GLU A 62 -11.93 9.76 -1.63
N LYS A 63 -10.70 9.67 -2.14
CA LYS A 63 -10.28 10.30 -3.41
C LYS A 63 -11.11 9.78 -4.60
N GLY A 64 -11.44 8.49 -4.62
CA GLY A 64 -12.26 7.87 -5.68
C GLY A 64 -13.77 8.13 -5.56
N ILE A 65 -14.28 8.39 -4.36
CA ILE A 65 -15.71 8.63 -4.09
C ILE A 65 -16.08 10.12 -4.18
N GLY A 66 -15.12 11.05 -4.07
CA GLY A 66 -15.33 12.49 -4.27
C GLY A 66 -15.67 12.93 -5.71
N LEU A 67 -16.06 11.98 -6.57
CA LEU A 67 -16.38 12.15 -7.99
C LEU A 67 -17.82 11.66 -8.27
N LEU A 68 -18.74 11.99 -7.37
CA LEU A 68 -20.19 11.91 -7.57
C LEU A 68 -20.79 13.32 -7.56
#